data_AF-A0A2N3DS78-F1
#
_entry.id   AF-A0A2N3DS78-F1
#
_cell.length_a   1.000
_cell.length_b   1.000
_cell.length_c   1.000
_cell.angle_alpha   90.00
_cell.angle_beta   90.00
_cell.angle_gamma   90.00
#
_symmetry.space_group_name_H-M   'P 1'
#
loop_
_entity.id
_entity.type
_entity.pdbx_description
1 polymer ?
#
loop_
_entity_poly.entity_id
_entity_poly.type
_entity_poly.pdbx_seq_one_letter_code
_entity_poly.pdbx_strand_id
1 'polypeptide(L)'
;MALAACGGEADVPEEQTGTGEGTITLTEFPDRPYWGDTHLHTDNSIDAFGFGVRLGPEAALRFASGEEVEATTGGKAKLARPLDFLVIADHSDGLGATRRLYDAPRWYVKWVIGDDTMLRWYDMMHE
;
A
#
# COMPACT_ATOMS: atom_id res chain seq x y z
N MET A 1 -9.34 -17.59 -6.67
CA MET A 1 -8.01 -16.98 -6.61
C MET A 1 -7.26 -17.67 -5.48
N ALA A 2 -6.47 -18.70 -5.80
CA ALA A 2 -5.60 -19.36 -4.84
C ALA A 2 -4.22 -18.72 -4.99
N LEU A 3 -3.65 -18.19 -3.91
CA LEU A 3 -2.23 -17.87 -3.89
C LEU A 3 -1.47 -19.20 -4.00
N ALA A 4 -0.91 -19.46 -5.17
CA ALA A 4 0.16 -20.44 -5.32
C ALA A 4 1.48 -19.67 -5.12
N ALA A 5 2.01 -19.71 -3.90
CA ALA A 5 3.39 -19.32 -3.66
C ALA A 5 4.29 -20.37 -4.30
N CYS A 6 4.93 -20.04 -5.43
CA CYS A 6 5.93 -20.91 -6.04
C CYS A 6 7.18 -20.91 -5.14
N GLY A 7 7.49 -22.09 -4.62
CA GLY A 7 8.57 -22.34 -3.67
C GLY A 7 9.93 -21.84 -4.13
N GLY A 8 10.48 -20.94 -3.31
CA GLY A 8 11.84 -20.44 -3.40
C GLY A 8 12.17 -19.45 -2.27
N GLU A 9 11.40 -19.45 -1.18
CA GLU A 9 11.72 -18.66 0.00
C GLU A 9 12.63 -19.48 0.93
N ALA A 10 13.63 -18.80 1.49
CA ALA A 10 14.44 -19.36 2.57
C ALA A 10 13.52 -19.81 3.72
N ASP A 11 13.87 -20.92 4.38
CA ASP A 11 13.17 -21.34 5.60
C ASP A 11 13.03 -20.15 6.54
N VAL A 12 11.79 -19.70 6.72
CA VAL A 12 11.46 -18.65 7.69
C VAL A 12 11.78 -19.26 9.07
N PRO A 13 12.64 -18.62 9.88
CA PRO A 13 12.98 -19.14 11.21
C PRO A 13 11.71 -19.44 12.01
N GLU A 14 11.70 -20.49 12.84
CA GLU A 14 10.52 -20.93 13.60
C GLU A 14 9.89 -19.79 14.43
N GLU A 15 10.74 -18.88 14.92
CA GLU A 15 10.36 -17.65 15.64
C GLU A 15 9.46 -16.70 14.81
N GLN A 16 9.52 -16.78 13.49
CA GLN A 16 8.75 -16.00 12.52
C GLN A 16 7.61 -16.80 11.86
N THR A 17 7.47 -18.10 12.15
CA THR A 17 6.40 -18.97 11.59
C THR A 17 5.20 -19.14 12.53
N GLY A 18 5.05 -18.27 13.54
CA GLY A 18 3.96 -18.38 14.51
C GLY A 18 2.58 -18.27 13.87
N THR A 19 1.69 -19.22 14.17
CA THR A 19 0.26 -19.19 13.79
C THR A 19 -0.57 -18.20 14.62
N GLY A 20 0.08 -17.49 15.54
CA GLY A 20 -0.56 -16.67 16.58
C GLY A 20 -1.02 -17.47 17.80
N GLU A 21 -1.02 -18.80 17.76
CA GLU A 21 -1.35 -19.64 18.92
C GLU A 21 -0.31 -19.47 20.04
N GLY A 22 -0.77 -19.29 21.28
CA GLY A 22 0.09 -19.20 22.46
C GLY A 22 0.91 -17.90 22.59
N THR A 23 0.76 -16.94 21.68
CA THR A 23 1.46 -15.64 21.75
C THR A 23 0.96 -14.74 22.89
N ILE A 24 -0.27 -14.95 23.35
CA ILE A 24 -0.91 -14.18 24.42
C ILE A 24 -1.79 -15.11 25.26
N THR A 25 -1.71 -14.97 26.59
CA THR A 25 -2.66 -15.60 27.51
C THR A 25 -4.00 -14.89 27.39
N LEU A 26 -5.04 -15.61 26.96
CA LEU A 26 -6.39 -15.06 26.88
C LEU A 26 -6.98 -14.93 28.29
N THR A 27 -7.35 -13.71 28.66
CA THR A 27 -8.05 -13.40 29.90
C THR A 27 -9.55 -13.70 29.75
N GLU A 28 -10.25 -13.91 30.87
CA GLU A 28 -11.72 -14.11 30.88
C GLU A 28 -12.47 -12.91 30.26
N PHE A 29 -11.91 -11.71 30.42
CA PHE A 29 -12.39 -10.47 29.80
C PHE A 29 -11.26 -9.81 29.01
N PRO A 30 -11.46 -9.40 27.74
CA PRO A 30 -10.43 -8.72 26.96
C PRO A 30 -9.93 -7.46 27.66
N ASP A 31 -8.64 -7.40 27.97
CA ASP A 31 -8.00 -6.28 28.69
C ASP A 31 -7.05 -5.47 27.81
N ARG A 32 -6.77 -5.95 26.59
CA ARG A 32 -5.85 -5.32 25.64
C ARG A 32 -6.56 -4.96 24.32
N PRO A 33 -7.18 -3.77 24.22
CA PRO A 33 -7.71 -3.30 22.95
C PRO A 33 -6.57 -2.96 21.98
N TYR A 34 -6.64 -3.51 20.77
CA TYR A 34 -5.75 -3.14 19.66
C TYR A 34 -6.37 -2.01 18.84
N TRP A 35 -5.52 -1.15 18.32
CA TRP A 35 -5.91 0.02 17.55
C TRP A 35 -5.17 0.06 16.23
N GLY A 36 -5.91 0.19 15.15
CA GLY A 36 -5.37 0.23 13.81
C GLY A 36 -6.29 0.95 12.85
N ASP A 37 -5.77 1.21 11.67
CA ASP A 37 -6.54 1.73 10.55
C ASP A 37 -7.07 0.55 9.74
N THR A 38 -8.37 0.52 9.52
CA THR A 38 -9.07 -0.54 8.80
C THR A 38 -9.27 -0.24 7.32
N HIS A 39 -8.97 0.99 6.86
CA HIS A 39 -9.27 1.42 5.50
C HIS A 39 -8.29 2.52 5.05
N LEU A 40 -7.11 2.11 4.60
CA LEU A 40 -6.11 3.01 4.03
C LEU A 40 -5.90 2.77 2.54
N HIS A 41 -5.91 3.82 1.73
CA HIS A 41 -5.50 3.77 0.33
C HIS A 41 -4.07 4.30 0.15
N THR A 42 -3.35 3.71 -0.80
CA THR A 42 -1.97 4.04 -1.18
C THR A 42 -1.92 4.51 -2.63
N ASP A 43 -0.74 4.88 -3.12
CA ASP A 43 -0.53 5.25 -4.52
C ASP A 43 -0.84 4.14 -5.54
N ASN A 44 -1.09 2.91 -5.08
CA ASN A 44 -1.61 1.84 -5.92
C ASN A 44 -3.11 1.98 -6.19
N SER A 45 -3.86 2.68 -5.34
CA SER A 45 -5.28 2.90 -5.56
C SER A 45 -5.53 4.01 -6.57
N ILE A 46 -6.47 3.78 -7.48
CA ILE A 46 -6.82 4.73 -8.55
C ILE A 46 -7.29 6.09 -8.02
N ASP A 47 -8.11 6.09 -6.97
CA ASP A 47 -8.65 7.28 -6.34
C ASP A 47 -7.58 8.06 -5.58
N ALA A 48 -6.78 7.39 -4.74
CA ALA A 48 -5.71 8.02 -3.98
C ALA A 48 -4.65 8.64 -4.91
N PHE A 49 -4.20 7.90 -5.93
CA PHE A 49 -3.26 8.44 -6.92
C PHE A 49 -3.88 9.63 -7.68
N GLY A 50 -5.14 9.50 -8.10
CA GLY A 50 -5.89 10.55 -8.78
C GLY A 50 -6.06 11.81 -7.95
N PHE A 51 -6.19 11.69 -6.62
CA PHE A 51 -6.19 12.81 -5.69
C PHE A 51 -4.80 13.31 -5.27
N GLY A 52 -3.76 12.81 -5.92
CA GLY A 52 -2.40 13.32 -5.75
C GLY A 52 -1.57 12.57 -4.72
N VAL A 53 -2.04 11.47 -4.12
CA VAL A 53 -1.22 10.66 -3.20
C VAL A 53 -0.08 10.00 -3.97
N ARG A 54 1.13 10.04 -3.38
CA ARG A 54 2.36 9.45 -3.94
C ARG A 54 3.08 8.52 -2.95
N LEU A 55 2.44 8.19 -1.83
CA LEU A 55 2.98 7.23 -0.86
C LEU A 55 2.47 5.83 -1.18
N GLY A 56 3.40 4.90 -1.40
CA GLY A 56 3.09 3.49 -1.58
C GLY A 56 2.87 2.72 -0.27
N PRO A 57 2.49 1.43 -0.38
CA PRO A 57 2.23 0.53 0.75
C PRO A 57 3.34 0.48 1.80
N GLU A 58 4.60 0.50 1.39
CA GLU A 58 5.75 0.41 2.29
C GLU A 58 5.87 1.68 3.15
N ALA A 59 5.69 2.86 2.55
CA ALA A 59 5.71 4.12 3.28
C ALA A 59 4.52 4.22 4.25
N ALA A 60 3.34 3.75 3.81
CA ALA A 60 2.17 3.63 4.67
C ALA A 60 2.41 2.72 5.89
N LEU A 61 3.01 1.54 5.67
CA LEU A 61 3.36 0.63 6.75
C LEU A 61 4.38 1.26 7.71
N ARG A 62 5.45 1.88 7.21
CA ARG A 62 6.44 2.58 8.05
C ARG A 62 5.80 3.66 8.92
N PHE A 63 4.92 4.47 8.33
CA PHE A 63 4.17 5.49 9.08
C PHE A 63 3.29 4.87 10.18
N ALA A 64 2.55 3.81 9.85
CA ALA A 64 1.73 3.07 10.82
C ALA A 64 2.57 2.44 11.94
N SER A 65 3.77 1.95 11.63
CA SER A 65 4.74 1.44 12.62
C SER A 65 5.40 2.54 13.47
N GLY A 66 5.04 3.81 13.25
CA GLY A 66 5.51 4.96 14.02
C GLY A 66 6.83 5.56 13.53
N GLU A 67 7.26 5.26 12.31
CA GLU A 67 8.35 5.99 11.68
C GLU A 67 7.89 7.37 11.17
N GLU A 68 8.83 8.30 11.05
CA GLU A 68 8.57 9.56 10.36
C GLU A 68 8.66 9.33 8.85
N VAL A 69 7.66 9.80 8.11
CA VAL A 69 7.62 9.76 6.64
C VAL A 69 7.41 11.16 6.07
N GLU A 70 7.76 11.35 4.80
CA GLU A 70 7.40 12.56 4.07
C GLU A 70 6.03 12.37 3.44
N ALA A 71 5.06 13.22 3.80
CA ALA A 71 3.76 13.29 3.16
C ALA A 71 3.91 13.76 1.71
N THR A 72 2.93 13.47 0.87
CA THR A 72 2.98 13.86 -0.55
C THR A 72 3.11 15.37 -0.76
N THR A 73 2.67 16.17 0.19
CA THR A 73 2.80 17.63 0.18
C THR A 73 4.18 18.13 0.62
N GLY A 74 5.13 17.24 0.92
CA GLY A 74 6.51 17.54 1.34
C GLY A 74 6.69 17.71 2.85
N GLY A 75 5.60 17.75 3.63
CA GLY A 75 5.66 17.85 5.10
C GLY A 75 6.13 16.53 5.75
N LYS A 76 6.89 16.61 6.84
CA LYS A 76 7.20 15.42 7.66
C LYS A 76 6.02 15.09 8.55
N ALA A 77 5.64 13.82 8.59
CA ALA A 77 4.52 13.31 9.37
C ALA A 77 4.95 12.10 10.19
N LYS A 78 4.49 12.05 11.45
CA LYS A 78 4.71 10.93 12.36
C LYS A 78 3.50 10.78 13.29
N LEU A 79 3.05 9.54 13.52
CA LEU A 79 2.01 9.27 14.50
C LEU A 79 2.52 9.50 15.93
N ALA A 80 1.67 10.01 16.80
CA ALA A 80 1.99 10.16 18.23
C ALA A 80 2.25 8.80 18.91
N ARG A 81 1.64 7.73 18.39
CA ARG A 81 1.90 6.34 18.77
C ARG A 81 1.79 5.42 17.54
N PRO A 82 2.56 4.34 17.47
CA PRO A 82 2.38 3.31 16.45
C PRO A 82 0.97 2.69 16.50
N LEU A 83 0.49 2.23 15.35
CA LEU A 83 -0.70 1.38 15.24
C LEU A 83 -0.32 -0.07 15.54
N ASP A 84 -1.27 -0.81 16.12
CA ASP A 84 -1.13 -2.24 16.36
C ASP A 84 -1.32 -3.06 15.07
N PHE A 85 -2.11 -2.53 14.12
CA PHE A 85 -2.30 -3.10 12.80
C PHE A 85 -2.63 -2.02 11.76
N LEU A 86 -2.44 -2.36 10.50
CA LEU A 86 -2.82 -1.54 9.35
C LEU A 86 -3.47 -2.43 8.29
N VAL A 87 -4.59 -1.99 7.74
CA VAL A 87 -5.21 -2.58 6.55
C VAL A 87 -5.04 -1.63 5.37
N ILE A 88 -4.34 -2.11 4.35
CA ILE A 88 -4.26 -1.44 3.05
C ILE A 88 -5.42 -1.94 2.20
N ALA A 89 -6.35 -1.04 1.90
CA ALA A 89 -7.64 -1.29 1.27
C ALA A 89 -7.74 -0.61 -0.10
N ASP A 90 -6.72 -0.76 -0.93
CA ASP A 90 -6.71 -0.21 -2.29
C ASP A 90 -7.84 -0.80 -3.15
N HIS A 91 -8.33 -0.01 -4.11
CA HIS A 91 -9.30 -0.51 -5.09
C HIS A 91 -8.72 -1.67 -5.92
N SER A 92 -9.48 -2.77 -6.03
CA SER A 92 -9.10 -3.91 -6.86
C SER A 92 -9.04 -3.56 -8.34
N ASP A 93 -10.02 -2.80 -8.80
CA ASP A 93 -10.16 -2.41 -10.19
C ASP A 93 -9.15 -1.32 -10.52
N GLY A 94 -8.22 -1.63 -11.43
CA GLY A 94 -7.16 -0.71 -11.80
C GLY A 94 -6.04 -0.59 -10.76
N LEU A 95 -5.86 -1.57 -9.88
CA LEU A 95 -4.78 -1.60 -8.90
C LEU A 95 -3.41 -1.34 -9.58
N GLY A 96 -2.78 -0.23 -9.21
CA GLY A 96 -1.50 0.24 -9.74
C GLY A 96 -1.54 0.75 -11.19
N ALA A 97 -2.68 0.68 -11.88
CA ALA A 97 -2.77 1.02 -13.31
C ALA A 97 -2.50 2.51 -13.56
N THR A 98 -3.10 3.39 -12.76
CA THR A 98 -2.91 4.85 -12.90
C THR A 98 -1.46 5.25 -12.64
N ARG A 99 -0.86 4.72 -11.56
CA ARG A 99 0.56 4.89 -11.26
C ARG A 99 1.45 4.39 -12.41
N ARG A 100 1.19 3.20 -12.93
CA ARG A 100 1.93 2.61 -14.05
C ARG A 100 1.80 3.43 -15.34
N LEU A 101 0.62 4.00 -15.61
CA LEU A 101 0.43 4.90 -16.74
C LEU A 101 1.23 6.18 -16.53
N TYR A 102 1.16 6.79 -15.35
CA TYR A 102 1.92 7.99 -15.01
C TYR A 102 3.44 7.77 -15.16
N ASP A 103 3.98 6.68 -14.61
CA ASP A 103 5.41 6.37 -14.65
C ASP A 103 5.90 5.88 -16.04
N ALA A 104 4.99 5.58 -16.98
CA ALA A 104 5.36 5.04 -18.27
C ALA A 104 6.11 6.08 -19.13
N PRO A 105 7.09 5.67 -19.95
CA PRO A 105 7.65 6.57 -20.96
C PRO A 105 6.56 7.00 -21.94
N ARG A 106 6.39 8.32 -22.16
CA ARG A 106 5.35 8.85 -23.07
C ARG A 106 5.34 8.20 -24.46
N TRP A 107 6.52 7.87 -25.02
CA TRP A 107 6.62 7.19 -26.32
C TRP A 107 5.99 5.79 -26.30
N TYR A 108 6.08 5.09 -25.16
CA TYR A 108 5.47 3.77 -24.98
C TYR A 108 3.95 3.89 -24.97
N VAL A 109 3.41 4.88 -24.25
CA VAL A 109 1.96 5.16 -24.25
C VAL A 109 1.48 5.49 -25.66
N LYS A 110 2.20 6.35 -26.38
CA LYS A 110 1.83 6.77 -27.74
C LYS A 110 1.91 5.64 -28.77
N TRP A 111 2.96 4.84 -28.78
CA TRP A 111 3.25 3.91 -29.89
C TRP A 111 2.96 2.45 -29.58
N VAL A 112 3.07 2.03 -28.31
CA VAL A 112 2.87 0.63 -27.92
C VAL A 112 1.45 0.41 -27.40
N ILE A 113 0.98 1.25 -26.47
CA ILE A 113 -0.44 1.22 -26.06
C ILE A 113 -1.31 1.70 -27.21
N GLY A 114 -0.93 2.81 -27.85
CA GLY A 114 -1.54 3.25 -29.11
C GLY A 114 -3.00 3.68 -29.01
N ASP A 115 -3.49 3.97 -27.80
CA ASP A 115 -4.84 4.45 -27.54
C ASP A 115 -4.85 5.96 -27.21
N ASP A 116 -5.65 6.72 -27.95
CA ASP A 116 -5.72 8.18 -27.83
C ASP A 116 -6.26 8.63 -26.46
N THR A 117 -7.14 7.84 -25.83
CA THR A 117 -7.68 8.15 -24.50
C THR A 117 -6.59 8.01 -23.45
N MET A 118 -5.80 6.94 -23.51
CA MET A 118 -4.68 6.70 -22.60
C MET A 118 -3.58 7.75 -22.78
N LEU A 119 -3.26 8.16 -24.02
CA LEU A 119 -2.30 9.24 -24.27
C LEU A 119 -2.80 10.58 -23.70
N ARG A 120 -4.08 10.90 -23.89
CA ARG A 120 -4.67 12.11 -23.30
C ARG A 120 -4.62 12.08 -21.78
N TRP A 121 -4.99 10.97 -21.15
CA TRP A 121 -4.91 10.84 -19.69
C TRP A 121 -3.48 10.95 -19.18
N TYR A 122 -2.52 10.33 -19.87
CA TYR A 122 -1.10 10.49 -19.57
C TYR A 122 -0.69 11.96 -19.58
N ASP A 123 -1.03 12.68 -20.65
CA ASP A 123 -0.68 14.09 -20.81
C ASP A 123 -1.33 14.93 -19.70
N MET A 124 -2.62 14.73 -19.40
CA MET A 124 -3.33 15.42 -18.32
C MET A 124 -2.70 15.21 -16.93
N MET A 125 -2.10 14.06 -16.66
CA MET A 125 -1.45 13.83 -15.36
C MET A 125 -0.09 14.53 -15.24
N HIS A 126 0.50 14.99 -16.34
CA HIS A 126 1.80 15.65 -16.40
C HIS A 126 1.72 17.16 -16.71
N GLU A 127 0.51 17.71 -16.78
CA GLU A 127 0.24 19.15 -16.83
C GLU A 127 0.35 19.79 -15.45
#